data_AF-A0A438BCG6-F1
#
_entry.id   AF-A0A438BCG6-F1
#
_cell.length_a   1.000
_cell.length_b   1.000
_cell.length_c   1.000
_cell.angle_alpha   90.00
_cell.angle_beta   90.00
_cell.angle_gamma   90.00
#
_symmetry.space_group_name_H-M   'P 1'
#
loop_
_entity.id
_entity.type
_entity.pdbx_description
1 polymer ?
#
loop_
_entity_poly.entity_id
_entity_poly.type
_entity_poly.pdbx_seq_one_letter_code
_entity_poly.pdbx_strand_id
1 'polypeptide(L)'
;MTREVVALGSPGNRSLAGFPTWSLTTRRDLWRGHKTGNGPWWFASTGRGRFDLGEPHGTCYVAFDERTAIRETVGEVLATTGVISREFADERALSRLRIPARRTLADTCAEAAADYGLTRELCTVTPYEIPQQWATALAGTCDGLRYQTRFTTGTAPNAAALFDAAGARDDWAVDDSPEPFASAARRCGFTVGAVPRTVRIVEPPA
;
A
#
# COMPACT_ATOMS: atom_id res chain seq x y z
N MET A 1 -10.59 30.14 -2.80
CA MET A 1 -10.64 28.66 -2.71
C MET A 1 -10.63 28.29 -1.24
N THR A 2 -11.57 27.48 -0.78
CA THR A 2 -11.58 26.98 0.61
C THR A 2 -10.55 25.86 0.75
N ARG A 3 -9.90 25.74 1.91
CA ARG A 3 -8.92 24.68 2.19
C ARG A 3 -9.57 23.29 2.38
N GLU A 4 -10.88 23.22 2.24
CA GLU A 4 -11.71 22.02 2.47
C GLU A 4 -11.88 21.17 1.21
N VAL A 5 -11.52 21.71 0.03
CA VAL A 5 -11.61 20.98 -1.24
C VAL A 5 -10.29 20.26 -1.49
N VAL A 6 -10.39 18.99 -1.91
CA VAL A 6 -9.25 18.20 -2.40
C VAL A 6 -8.50 19.00 -3.47
N ALA A 7 -7.21 19.24 -3.25
CA ALA A 7 -6.38 20.00 -4.18
C ALA A 7 -5.81 19.14 -5.31
N LEU A 8 -5.63 17.84 -5.07
CA LEU A 8 -5.10 16.89 -6.04
C LEU A 8 -6.05 16.75 -7.23
N GLY A 9 -5.63 17.31 -8.36
CA GLY A 9 -6.27 17.10 -9.64
C GLY A 9 -5.76 15.84 -10.37
N SER A 10 -6.49 15.48 -11.43
CA SER A 10 -6.03 14.51 -12.43
C SER A 10 -4.68 14.92 -13.00
N PRO A 11 -3.80 13.98 -13.41
CA PRO A 11 -2.62 14.34 -14.21
C PRO A 11 -3.01 14.99 -15.55
N GLY A 12 -4.19 14.69 -16.10
CA GLY A 12 -4.62 15.20 -17.41
C GLY A 12 -3.60 14.87 -18.51
N ASN A 13 -3.33 15.83 -19.41
CA ASN A 13 -2.40 15.66 -20.53
C ASN A 13 -1.00 16.23 -20.25
N ARG A 14 -0.66 16.51 -18.99
CA ARG A 14 0.66 17.09 -18.67
C ARG A 14 1.77 16.08 -18.98
N SER A 15 2.91 16.57 -19.45
CA SER A 15 4.09 15.72 -19.60
C SER A 15 4.60 15.29 -18.22
N LEU A 16 4.83 13.99 -18.06
CA LEU A 16 5.49 13.41 -16.89
C LEU A 16 6.95 13.04 -17.19
N ALA A 17 7.51 13.54 -18.30
CA ALA A 17 8.91 13.36 -18.59
C ALA A 17 9.78 13.97 -17.48
N GLY A 18 10.76 13.21 -17.00
CA GLY A 18 11.62 13.64 -15.90
C GLY A 18 11.00 13.52 -14.50
N PHE A 19 9.79 12.93 -14.36
CA PHE A 19 9.19 12.69 -13.05
C PHE A 19 10.20 11.95 -12.14
N PRO A 20 10.37 12.36 -10.88
CA PRO A 20 11.39 11.79 -10.01
C PRO A 20 11.20 10.28 -9.86
N THR A 21 12.30 9.53 -9.93
CA THR A 21 12.29 8.08 -9.82
C THR A 21 13.17 7.60 -8.68
N TRP A 22 12.85 6.42 -8.18
CA TRP A 22 13.62 5.71 -7.18
C TRP A 22 13.77 4.25 -7.58
N SER A 23 14.97 3.70 -7.44
CA SER A 23 15.27 2.34 -7.86
C SER A 23 15.05 1.34 -6.72
N LEU A 24 14.05 0.46 -6.89
CA LEU A 24 13.87 -0.69 -6.02
C LEU A 24 14.83 -1.79 -6.46
N THR A 25 15.74 -2.16 -5.57
CA THR A 25 16.75 -3.19 -5.84
C THR A 25 16.31 -4.56 -5.33
N THR A 26 16.84 -5.63 -5.94
CA THR A 26 16.61 -7.03 -5.54
C THR A 26 17.08 -7.38 -4.12
N ARG A 27 17.91 -6.53 -3.50
CA ARG A 27 18.41 -6.72 -2.12
C ARG A 27 17.44 -6.24 -1.04
N ARG A 28 16.43 -5.44 -1.41
CA ARG A 28 15.51 -4.87 -0.43
C ARG A 28 14.45 -5.90 -0.06
N ASP A 29 14.32 -6.15 1.23
CA ASP A 29 13.21 -6.94 1.76
C ASP A 29 11.91 -6.13 1.66
N LEU A 30 10.86 -6.81 1.23
CA LEU A 30 9.50 -6.31 1.08
C LEU A 30 8.58 -7.16 1.93
N TRP A 31 7.47 -6.59 2.38
CA TRP A 31 6.51 -7.26 3.24
C TRP A 31 5.11 -7.13 2.70
N ARG A 32 4.37 -8.23 2.71
CA ARG A 32 2.97 -8.23 2.25
C ARG A 32 2.12 -9.09 3.17
N GLY A 33 1.06 -8.48 3.72
CA GLY A 33 -0.06 -9.24 4.26
C GLY A 33 -0.98 -9.65 3.12
N HIS A 34 -1.30 -10.93 3.01
CA HIS A 34 -2.16 -11.45 1.96
C HIS A 34 -3.04 -12.58 2.47
N LYS A 35 -4.13 -12.84 1.76
CA LYS A 35 -4.97 -14.01 2.03
C LYS A 35 -4.17 -15.27 1.70
N THR A 36 -4.26 -16.30 2.54
CA THR A 36 -3.56 -17.58 2.33
C THR A 36 -3.99 -18.30 1.05
N GLY A 37 -5.24 -18.09 0.60
CA GLY A 37 -5.75 -18.61 -0.67
C GLY A 37 -5.16 -17.95 -1.93
N ASN A 38 -4.42 -16.85 -1.78
CA ASN A 38 -3.75 -16.15 -2.89
C ASN A 38 -2.24 -16.16 -2.68
N GLY A 39 -1.47 -16.32 -3.76
CA GLY A 39 -0.02 -16.13 -3.72
C GLY A 39 0.35 -14.70 -3.28
N PRO A 40 1.53 -14.50 -2.67
CA PRO A 40 1.98 -13.19 -2.21
C PRO A 40 2.31 -12.23 -3.38
N TRP A 41 2.35 -12.72 -4.62
CA TRP A 41 2.51 -11.93 -5.83
C TRP A 41 1.23 -11.90 -6.68
N TRP A 42 0.13 -11.42 -6.09
CA TRP A 42 -1.09 -11.10 -6.82
C TRP A 42 -1.13 -9.63 -7.23
N PHE A 43 -1.27 -9.37 -8.53
CA PHE A 43 -1.42 -8.04 -9.14
C PHE A 43 -2.90 -7.80 -9.45
N ALA A 44 -3.54 -6.95 -8.65
CA ALA A 44 -4.97 -6.68 -8.76
C ALA A 44 -5.27 -5.63 -9.84
N SER A 45 -6.32 -5.85 -10.62
CA SER A 45 -6.82 -4.93 -11.66
C SER A 45 -8.29 -4.54 -11.42
N THR A 46 -8.77 -4.67 -10.18
CA THR A 46 -10.19 -4.60 -9.84
C THR A 46 -10.75 -3.18 -9.70
N GLY A 47 -9.88 -2.16 -9.72
CA GLY A 47 -10.24 -0.77 -9.45
C GLY A 47 -10.58 -0.49 -7.98
N ARG A 48 -10.37 -1.44 -7.07
CA ARG A 48 -10.65 -1.27 -5.63
C ARG A 48 -9.46 -0.74 -4.85
N GLY A 49 -8.25 -1.01 -5.31
CA GLY A 49 -7.04 -0.46 -4.74
C GLY A 49 -6.79 0.96 -5.22
N ARG A 50 -6.12 1.75 -4.36
CA ARG A 50 -5.84 3.17 -4.60
C ARG A 50 -5.03 3.43 -5.86
N PHE A 51 -4.15 2.50 -6.21
CA PHE A 51 -3.27 2.59 -7.37
C PHE A 51 -3.50 1.43 -8.34
N ASP A 52 -4.69 0.83 -8.32
CA ASP A 52 -5.02 -0.26 -9.24
C ASP A 52 -4.96 0.24 -10.68
N LEU A 53 -4.20 -0.48 -11.51
CA LEU A 53 -4.27 -0.34 -12.94
C LEU A 53 -5.47 -1.13 -13.49
N GLY A 54 -5.96 -0.73 -14.66
CA GLY A 54 -6.94 -1.52 -15.41
C GLY A 54 -6.27 -2.64 -16.20
N GLU A 55 -7.06 -3.67 -16.56
CA GLU A 55 -6.60 -4.75 -17.44
C GLU A 55 -5.99 -4.20 -18.75
N PRO A 56 -4.93 -4.84 -19.30
CA PRO A 56 -4.34 -6.12 -18.87
C PRO A 56 -3.31 -5.99 -17.73
N HIS A 57 -3.13 -4.79 -17.17
CA HIS A 57 -2.17 -4.53 -16.12
C HIS A 57 -2.79 -4.62 -14.73
N GLY A 58 -1.97 -4.85 -13.72
CA GLY A 58 -2.41 -4.90 -12.33
C GLY A 58 -1.35 -4.33 -11.39
N THR A 59 -1.76 -4.19 -10.13
CA THR A 59 -0.97 -3.56 -9.09
C THR A 59 -0.79 -4.51 -7.90
N CYS A 60 0.46 -4.69 -7.48
CA CYS A 60 0.84 -5.45 -6.30
C CYS A 60 1.38 -4.51 -5.22
N TYR A 61 0.69 -4.45 -4.08
CA TYR A 61 1.05 -3.59 -2.95
C TYR A 61 1.98 -4.32 -1.99
N VAL A 62 3.11 -3.69 -1.66
CA VAL A 62 4.10 -4.19 -0.72
C VAL A 62 4.58 -3.06 0.19
N ALA A 63 4.90 -3.38 1.44
CA ALA A 63 5.51 -2.44 2.37
C ALA A 63 7.03 -2.68 2.47
N PHE A 64 7.74 -1.69 2.99
CA PHE A 64 9.18 -1.78 3.27
C PHE A 64 9.51 -2.27 4.67
N ASP A 65 8.50 -2.43 5.52
CA ASP A 65 8.61 -2.99 6.86
C ASP A 65 7.32 -3.72 7.25
N GLU A 66 7.46 -4.65 8.19
CA GLU A 66 6.37 -5.52 8.66
C GLU A 66 5.21 -4.72 9.29
N ARG A 67 5.53 -3.70 10.08
CA ARG A 67 4.53 -2.93 10.82
C ARG A 67 3.63 -2.15 9.86
N THR A 68 4.22 -1.57 8.81
CA THR A 68 3.50 -0.94 7.71
C THR A 68 2.66 -1.97 6.94
N ALA A 69 3.21 -3.13 6.59
CA ALA A 69 2.45 -4.20 5.91
C ALA A 69 1.21 -4.62 6.71
N ILE A 70 1.35 -4.83 8.02
CA ILE A 70 0.26 -5.22 8.90
C ILE A 70 -0.79 -4.12 8.98
N ARG A 71 -0.38 -2.86 9.19
CA ARG A 71 -1.31 -1.72 9.28
C ARG A 71 -2.13 -1.55 8.02
N GLU A 72 -1.50 -1.58 6.85
CA GLU A 72 -2.21 -1.41 5.58
C GLU A 72 -3.09 -2.61 5.23
N THR A 73 -2.69 -3.81 5.62
CA THR A 73 -3.51 -5.01 5.40
C THR A 73 -4.82 -4.92 6.18
N VAL A 74 -4.78 -4.48 7.44
CA VAL A 74 -5.98 -4.37 8.29
C VAL A 74 -6.76 -3.08 8.01
N GLY A 75 -6.04 -2.01 7.69
CA GLY A 75 -6.59 -0.72 7.28
C GLY A 75 -7.50 -0.06 8.33
N GLU A 76 -8.66 0.37 7.89
CA GLU A 76 -9.62 1.18 8.66
C GLU A 76 -10.07 0.50 9.97
N VAL A 77 -10.25 -0.82 9.97
CA VAL A 77 -10.68 -1.56 11.17
C VAL A 77 -9.71 -1.35 12.32
N LEU A 78 -8.40 -1.37 12.05
CA LEU A 78 -7.39 -1.14 13.07
C LEU A 78 -7.40 0.32 13.56
N ALA A 79 -7.62 1.27 12.66
CA ALA A 79 -7.71 2.69 13.01
C ALA A 79 -8.93 3.00 13.91
N THR A 80 -10.05 2.30 13.69
CA THR A 80 -11.29 2.53 14.44
C THR A 80 -11.37 1.73 15.74
N THR A 81 -10.91 0.48 15.75
CA THR A 81 -11.11 -0.44 16.89
C THR A 81 -9.85 -0.68 17.72
N GLY A 82 -8.67 -0.39 17.17
CA GLY A 82 -7.39 -0.71 17.80
C GLY A 82 -7.07 -2.21 17.89
N VAL A 83 -7.94 -3.09 17.37
CA VAL A 83 -7.81 -4.55 17.48
C VAL A 83 -7.94 -5.19 16.10
N ILE A 84 -7.06 -6.15 15.82
CA ILE A 84 -7.16 -7.03 14.64
C ILE A 84 -8.04 -8.21 15.04
N SER A 85 -9.14 -8.45 14.33
CA SER A 85 -9.99 -9.60 14.64
C SER A 85 -9.26 -10.92 14.35
N ARG A 86 -9.50 -11.93 15.18
CA ARG A 86 -8.94 -13.27 14.97
C ARG A 86 -9.36 -13.85 13.62
N GLU A 87 -10.64 -13.74 13.27
CA GLU A 87 -11.20 -14.18 11.98
C GLU A 87 -10.45 -13.55 10.79
N PHE A 88 -10.18 -12.25 10.84
CA PHE A 88 -9.42 -11.57 9.79
C PHE A 88 -7.98 -12.08 9.68
N ALA A 89 -7.33 -12.31 10.82
CA ALA A 89 -5.94 -12.73 10.89
C ALA A 89 -5.74 -14.20 10.49
N ASP A 90 -6.70 -15.09 10.80
CA ASP A 90 -6.60 -16.52 10.52
C ASP A 90 -6.67 -16.84 9.02
N GLU A 91 -7.28 -15.97 8.21
CA GLU A 91 -7.32 -16.09 6.74
C GLU A 91 -6.05 -15.59 6.04
N ARG A 92 -5.07 -15.06 6.78
CA ARG A 92 -3.96 -14.29 6.24
C ARG A 92 -2.61 -14.74 6.75
N ALA A 93 -1.59 -14.47 5.93
CA ALA A 93 -0.20 -14.60 6.30
C ALA A 93 0.56 -13.31 5.99
N LEU A 94 1.73 -13.16 6.63
CA LEU A 94 2.70 -12.14 6.30
C LEU A 94 3.90 -12.80 5.62
N SER A 95 4.17 -12.42 4.38
CA SER A 95 5.36 -12.90 3.65
C SER A 95 6.45 -11.84 3.60
N ARG A 96 7.69 -12.32 3.66
CA ARG A 96 8.89 -11.55 3.29
C ARG A 96 9.29 -11.86 1.86
N LEU A 97 9.44 -10.81 1.06
CA LEU A 97 9.53 -10.90 -0.39
C LEU A 97 10.73 -10.12 -0.93
N ARG A 98 11.16 -10.49 -2.15
CA ARG A 98 12.15 -9.75 -2.95
C ARG A 98 11.75 -9.78 -4.41
N ILE A 99 11.93 -8.65 -5.11
CA ILE A 99 11.74 -8.60 -6.55
C ILE A 99 12.85 -9.36 -7.28
N PRO A 100 12.54 -10.06 -8.40
CA PRO A 100 13.54 -10.84 -9.14
C PRO A 100 14.51 -9.98 -9.95
N ALA A 101 14.08 -8.78 -10.36
CA ALA A 101 14.86 -7.83 -11.12
C ALA A 101 14.63 -6.41 -10.59
N ARG A 102 15.63 -5.54 -10.74
CA ARG A 102 15.55 -4.12 -10.36
C ARG A 102 14.34 -3.46 -11.05
N ARG A 103 13.62 -2.63 -10.31
CA ARG A 103 12.47 -1.86 -10.81
C ARG A 103 12.69 -0.36 -10.64
N THR A 104 12.21 0.43 -11.59
CA THR A 104 12.21 1.89 -11.52
C THR A 104 10.83 2.35 -11.09
N LEU A 105 10.73 2.91 -9.88
CA LEU A 105 9.46 3.38 -9.34
C LEU A 105 9.37 4.90 -9.42
N ALA A 106 8.20 5.44 -9.73
CA ALA A 106 7.93 6.86 -9.58
C ALA A 106 7.99 7.23 -8.08
N ASP A 107 8.85 8.17 -7.71
CA ASP A 107 8.99 8.63 -6.32
C ASP A 107 7.97 9.74 -6.03
N THR A 108 6.78 9.33 -5.59
CA THR A 108 5.67 10.25 -5.28
C THR A 108 5.91 11.09 -4.03
N CYS A 109 7.03 10.87 -3.33
CA CYS A 109 7.39 11.54 -2.09
C CYS A 109 8.60 12.46 -2.24
N ALA A 110 9.23 12.49 -3.42
CA ALA A 110 10.26 13.47 -3.74
C ALA A 110 9.65 14.87 -3.79
N GLU A 111 10.36 15.89 -3.31
CA GLU A 111 9.88 17.29 -3.34
C GLU A 111 9.54 17.74 -4.76
N ALA A 112 10.37 17.36 -5.74
CA ALA A 112 10.16 17.64 -7.17
C ALA A 112 8.88 17.03 -7.75
N ALA A 113 8.23 16.06 -7.08
CA ALA A 113 6.93 15.55 -7.53
C ALA A 113 5.84 16.62 -7.47
N ALA A 114 5.98 17.61 -6.57
CA ALA A 114 5.06 18.74 -6.46
C ALA A 114 5.05 19.63 -7.72
N ASP A 115 6.17 19.70 -8.45
CA ASP A 115 6.28 20.48 -9.69
C ASP A 115 5.40 19.91 -10.82
N TYR A 116 5.02 18.63 -10.70
CA TYR A 116 4.07 17.97 -11.60
C TYR A 116 2.61 18.11 -11.14
N GLY A 117 2.37 18.83 -10.04
CA GLY A 117 1.05 19.02 -9.44
C GLY A 117 0.59 17.84 -8.57
N LEU A 118 1.53 16.99 -8.12
CA LEU A 118 1.24 15.94 -7.15
C LEU A 118 1.19 16.52 -5.73
N THR A 119 0.26 16.04 -4.91
CA THR A 119 0.17 16.40 -3.50
C THR A 119 0.15 15.13 -2.64
N ARG A 120 0.37 15.27 -1.32
CA ARG A 120 0.25 14.16 -0.38
C ARG A 120 -1.15 13.55 -0.32
N GLU A 121 -2.17 14.26 -0.82
CA GLU A 121 -3.53 13.73 -0.90
C GLU A 121 -3.60 12.49 -1.78
N LEU A 122 -2.61 12.24 -2.65
CA LEU A 122 -2.53 11.01 -3.45
C LEU A 122 -2.76 9.75 -2.60
N CYS A 123 -2.22 9.76 -1.37
CA CYS A 123 -2.26 8.61 -0.47
C CYS A 123 -3.47 8.61 0.48
N THR A 124 -4.26 9.68 0.54
CA THR A 124 -5.35 9.84 1.51
C THR A 124 -6.71 10.11 0.89
N VAL A 125 -6.75 10.72 -0.29
CA VAL A 125 -7.99 11.13 -0.97
C VAL A 125 -8.90 9.95 -1.26
N THR A 126 -10.20 10.22 -1.18
CA THR A 126 -11.26 9.33 -1.66
C THR A 126 -12.25 10.19 -2.46
N PRO A 127 -12.85 9.67 -3.54
CA PRO A 127 -12.68 8.31 -4.06
C PRO A 127 -11.36 8.12 -4.86
N TYR A 128 -11.05 6.89 -5.29
CA TYR A 128 -9.71 6.49 -5.80
C TYR A 128 -9.45 6.80 -7.27
N GLU A 129 -10.39 7.43 -7.96
CA GLU A 129 -10.30 7.73 -9.39
C GLU A 129 -9.08 8.59 -9.71
N ILE A 130 -8.81 9.64 -8.92
CA ILE A 130 -7.66 10.52 -9.15
C ILE A 130 -6.33 9.77 -8.90
N PRO A 131 -6.12 9.08 -7.76
CA PRO A 131 -4.95 8.22 -7.57
C PRO A 131 -4.74 7.15 -8.65
N GLN A 132 -5.80 6.52 -9.16
CA GLN A 132 -5.72 5.53 -10.23
C GLN A 132 -5.33 6.15 -11.58
N GLN A 133 -5.81 7.37 -11.89
CA GLN A 133 -5.38 8.12 -13.07
C GLN A 133 -3.88 8.46 -12.99
N TRP A 134 -3.39 8.86 -11.81
CA TRP A 134 -1.96 9.08 -11.57
C TRP A 134 -1.14 7.81 -11.73
N ALA A 135 -1.58 6.69 -11.16
CA ALA A 135 -0.93 5.39 -11.32
C ALA A 135 -0.84 5.00 -12.80
N THR A 136 -1.94 5.12 -13.54
CA THR A 136 -2.02 4.83 -14.98
C THR A 136 -1.08 5.70 -15.79
N ALA A 137 -1.02 7.01 -15.52
CA ALA A 137 -0.14 7.92 -16.25
C ALA A 137 1.36 7.60 -15.99
N LEU A 138 1.72 7.27 -14.75
CA LEU A 138 3.09 6.93 -14.37
C LEU A 138 3.51 5.53 -14.85
N ALA A 139 2.57 4.59 -14.97
CA ALA A 139 2.84 3.25 -15.50
C ALA A 139 3.37 3.26 -16.95
N GLY A 140 3.13 4.33 -17.71
CA GLY A 140 3.72 4.50 -19.04
C GLY A 140 5.23 4.69 -19.06
N THR A 141 5.87 4.95 -17.91
CA THR A 141 7.32 5.21 -17.81
C THR A 141 8.01 4.51 -16.63
N CYS A 142 7.25 4.01 -15.66
CA CYS A 142 7.76 3.41 -14.43
C CYS A 142 7.12 2.04 -14.16
N ASP A 143 7.85 1.17 -13.48
CA ASP A 143 7.43 -0.17 -13.03
C ASP A 143 6.51 -0.14 -11.78
N GLY A 144 6.12 1.04 -11.30
CA GLY A 144 5.37 1.18 -10.06
C GLY A 144 5.54 2.54 -9.41
N LEU A 145 4.99 2.68 -8.20
CA LEU A 145 5.08 3.87 -7.36
C LEU A 145 5.79 3.54 -6.06
N ARG A 146 6.62 4.46 -5.57
CA ARG A 146 7.06 4.53 -4.18
C ARG A 146 6.22 5.59 -3.47
N TYR A 147 5.61 5.26 -2.33
CA TYR A 147 4.65 6.14 -1.66
C TYR A 147 4.68 6.03 -0.13
N GLN A 148 3.96 6.95 0.53
CA GLN A 148 3.65 6.92 1.96
C GLN A 148 2.26 6.34 2.18
N THR A 149 2.15 5.28 2.97
CA THR A 149 0.85 4.64 3.17
C THR A 149 -0.11 5.45 4.04
N ARG A 150 -1.41 5.16 3.94
CA ARG A 150 -2.46 5.96 4.60
C ARG A 150 -2.49 5.79 6.12
N PHE A 151 -2.24 4.57 6.62
CA PHE A 151 -2.38 4.22 8.04
C PHE A 151 -1.05 4.23 8.80
N THR A 152 0.03 4.66 8.16
CA THR A 152 1.34 4.86 8.78
C THR A 152 1.80 6.30 8.61
N THR A 153 1.95 7.02 9.72
CA THR A 153 2.14 8.49 9.74
C THR A 153 3.60 8.94 9.68
N GLY A 154 4.54 8.05 9.36
CA GLY A 154 5.95 8.38 9.19
C GLY A 154 6.17 9.32 7.99
N THR A 155 7.23 10.14 8.05
CA THR A 155 7.55 11.10 6.99
C THR A 155 8.29 10.49 5.81
N ALA A 156 8.88 9.31 5.98
CA ALA A 156 9.61 8.60 4.93
C ALA A 156 8.67 7.69 4.11
N PRO A 157 8.96 7.46 2.81
CA PRO A 157 8.21 6.50 2.01
C PRO A 157 8.43 5.08 2.56
N ASN A 158 7.34 4.35 2.71
CA ASN A 158 7.27 3.08 3.45
C ASN A 158 6.59 1.96 2.66
N ALA A 159 6.17 2.21 1.41
CA ALA A 159 5.59 1.19 0.55
C ALA A 159 5.87 1.41 -0.93
N ALA A 160 5.62 0.36 -1.70
CA ALA A 160 5.58 0.39 -3.14
C ALA A 160 4.30 -0.26 -3.69
N ALA A 161 3.80 0.28 -4.80
CA ALA A 161 2.76 -0.29 -5.63
C ALA A 161 3.44 -0.71 -6.93
N LEU A 162 3.72 -2.01 -7.07
CA LEU A 162 4.41 -2.56 -8.23
C LEU A 162 3.42 -2.79 -9.36
N PHE A 163 3.80 -2.46 -10.58
CA PHE A 163 2.99 -2.65 -11.78
C PHE A 163 3.54 -3.82 -12.60
N ASP A 164 2.64 -4.68 -13.04
CA ASP A 164 2.95 -5.76 -13.98
C ASP A 164 1.65 -6.27 -14.64
N ALA A 165 1.71 -7.40 -15.37
CA ALA A 165 0.51 -8.09 -15.82
C ALA A 165 -0.42 -8.45 -14.65
N ALA A 166 -1.74 -8.31 -14.86
CA ALA A 166 -2.73 -8.65 -13.85
C ALA A 166 -2.73 -10.16 -13.53
N GLY A 167 -3.03 -10.50 -12.27
CA GLY A 167 -3.13 -11.88 -11.79
C GLY A 167 -1.93 -12.33 -10.96
N ALA A 168 -1.78 -13.65 -10.83
CA ALA A 168 -0.70 -14.28 -10.08
C ALA A 168 0.63 -14.25 -10.86
N ARG A 169 1.74 -14.08 -10.14
CA ARG A 169 3.09 -14.31 -10.64
C ARG A 169 3.68 -15.55 -9.98
N ASP A 170 3.63 -16.64 -10.71
CA ASP A 170 4.15 -17.94 -10.26
C ASP A 170 5.64 -18.12 -10.61
N ASP A 171 6.20 -17.22 -11.42
CA ASP A 171 7.61 -17.18 -11.84
C ASP A 171 8.52 -16.44 -10.83
N TRP A 172 7.94 -15.77 -9.83
CA TRP A 172 8.71 -15.00 -8.84
C TRP A 172 8.89 -15.81 -7.57
N ALA A 173 10.08 -15.72 -6.98
CA ALA A 173 10.35 -16.35 -5.70
C ALA A 173 9.37 -15.84 -4.63
N VAL A 174 8.79 -16.77 -3.88
CA VAL A 174 7.88 -16.51 -2.77
C VAL A 174 8.59 -16.75 -1.44
N ASP A 175 7.91 -16.43 -0.33
CA ASP A 175 8.34 -16.83 1.00
C ASP A 175 7.97 -18.29 1.22
N ASP A 176 8.95 -19.16 1.43
CA ASP A 176 8.73 -20.59 1.69
C ASP A 176 8.14 -20.86 3.09
N SER A 177 8.20 -19.87 3.99
CA SER A 177 7.69 -19.99 5.36
C SER A 177 6.98 -18.70 5.80
N PRO A 178 5.84 -18.36 5.17
CA PRO A 178 5.11 -17.16 5.52
C PRO A 178 4.56 -17.28 6.95
N GLU A 179 4.72 -16.21 7.74
CA GLU A 179 4.30 -16.23 9.14
C GLU A 179 2.77 -16.05 9.23
N PRO A 180 2.06 -16.84 10.07
CA PRO A 180 0.64 -16.58 10.34
C PRO A 180 0.42 -15.13 10.77
N PHE A 181 -0.55 -14.43 10.15
CA PHE A 181 -0.68 -12.99 10.32
C PHE A 181 -0.92 -12.59 11.78
N ALA A 182 -1.66 -13.41 12.55
CA ALA A 182 -1.88 -13.22 13.97
C ALA A 182 -0.58 -13.22 14.80
N SER A 183 0.38 -14.08 14.45
CA SER A 183 1.67 -14.17 15.14
C SER A 183 2.54 -12.96 14.82
N ALA A 184 2.66 -12.62 13.54
CA ALA A 184 3.42 -11.46 13.09
C ALA A 184 2.89 -10.15 13.67
N ALA A 185 1.56 -10.00 13.69
CA ALA A 185 0.88 -8.86 14.29
C ALA A 185 1.20 -8.71 15.79
N ARG A 186 1.08 -9.79 16.58
CA ARG A 186 1.43 -9.75 18.01
C ARG A 186 2.90 -9.43 18.23
N ARG A 187 3.79 -10.03 17.45
CA ARG A 187 5.24 -9.76 17.49
C ARG A 187 5.57 -8.30 17.20
N CYS A 188 4.80 -7.66 16.31
CA CYS A 188 4.89 -6.23 16.02
C CYS A 188 4.15 -5.32 17.03
N GLY A 189 3.58 -5.88 18.09
CA GLY A 189 2.91 -5.13 19.16
C GLY A 189 1.46 -4.75 18.85
N PHE A 190 0.80 -5.41 17.90
CA PHE A 190 -0.64 -5.25 17.65
C PHE A 190 -1.46 -6.22 18.49
N THR A 191 -2.63 -5.77 18.94
CA THR A 191 -3.60 -6.63 19.62
C THR A 191 -4.39 -7.44 18.60
N VAL A 192 -4.36 -8.78 18.76
CA VAL A 192 -5.14 -9.72 17.95
C VAL A 192 -6.09 -10.50 18.85
N GLY A 193 -7.41 -10.29 18.67
CA GLY A 193 -8.42 -10.84 19.57
C GLY A 193 -9.85 -10.66 19.07
N ALA A 194 -10.81 -10.77 19.98
CA ALA A 194 -12.21 -10.43 19.67
C ALA A 194 -12.35 -8.91 19.56
N VAL A 195 -13.12 -8.45 18.56
CA VAL A 195 -13.44 -7.02 18.45
C VAL A 195 -14.38 -6.63 19.60
N PRO A 196 -14.10 -5.55 20.35
CA PRO A 196 -14.99 -5.10 21.42
C PRO A 196 -16.40 -4.82 20.89
N ARG A 197 -17.41 -5.45 21.50
CA ARG A 197 -18.83 -5.23 21.14
C ARG A 197 -19.47 -4.07 21.90
N THR A 198 -18.84 -3.64 22.99
CA THR A 198 -19.27 -2.53 23.84
C THR A 198 -18.05 -1.76 24.32
N VAL A 199 -18.17 -0.44 24.41
CA VAL A 199 -17.12 0.42 24.95
C VAL A 199 -17.75 1.31 26.02
N ARG A 200 -17.12 1.41 27.18
CA ARG A 200 -17.53 2.34 28.23
C ARG A 200 -16.67 3.60 28.12
N ILE A 201 -17.28 4.73 27.80
CA ILE A 201 -16.61 6.03 27.85
C ILE A 201 -16.47 6.41 29.33
N VAL A 202 -15.25 6.72 29.75
CA VAL A 202 -14.95 7.21 31.10
C VAL A 202 -14.56 8.68 30.96
N GLU A 203 -15.17 9.56 31.75
CA GLU A 203 -14.76 10.96 31.78
C GLU A 203 -13.32 11.08 32.30
N PRO A 204 -12.51 12.01 31.75
CA PRO A 204 -11.17 12.25 32.26
C PRO A 204 -11.23 12.69 33.73
N PRO A 205 -10.23 12.33 34.56
CA PRO A 205 -10.19 12.78 35.95
C PRO A 205 -10.17 14.31 36.02
N ALA A 206 -10.92 14.86 36.98
CA ALA A 206 -11.06 16.29 37.25
C ALA A 206 -9.74 16.96 37.68
#